data_AF-N8PWT9-F1
#
_entry.id   AF-N8PWT9-F1
#
_cell.length_a   1.000
_cell.length_b   1.000
_cell.length_c   1.000
_cell.angle_alpha   90.00
_cell.angle_beta   90.00
_cell.angle_gamma   90.00
#
_symmetry.space_group_name_H-M   'P 1'
#
loop_
_entity.id
_entity.type
_entity.pdbx_description
1 polymer ?
#
loop_
_entity_poly.entity_id
_entity_poly.type
_entity_poly.pdbx_seq_one_letter_code
_entity_poly.pdbx_strand_id
1 'polypeptide(L)' 'MSWHPMVKVAKELGICVNTFKKHYIKKYPPERVFGNRKEWKETTLEAMRNDTTIGTQS' A
#
# COMPACT_ATOMS: atom_id res chain seq x y z
N MET A 1 0.37 -16.31 7.18
CA MET A 1 0.92 -15.01 6.76
C MET A 1 0.27 -14.62 5.44
N SER A 2 -0.59 -13.60 5.43
CA SER A 2 -1.22 -13.10 4.20
C SER A 2 -0.33 -12.03 3.56
N TRP A 3 0.01 -12.21 2.29
CA TRP A 3 0.70 -11.19 1.49
C TRP A 3 -0.34 -10.41 0.68
N HIS A 4 -0.27 -9.10 0.78
CA HIS A 4 -1.23 -8.20 0.14
C HIS A 4 -0.57 -7.57 -1.07
N PRO A 5 -1.02 -7.88 -2.31
CA PRO A 5 -0.50 -7.23 -3.50
C PRO A 5 -0.92 -5.76 -3.54
N MET A 6 -0.19 -4.95 -4.31
CA MET A 6 -0.42 -3.50 -4.42
C MET A 6 -1.88 -3.12 -4.70
N VAL A 7 -2.56 -3.88 -5.55
CA VAL A 7 -3.97 -3.64 -5.90
C VAL A 7 -4.88 -3.80 -4.68
N LYS A 8 -4.62 -4.80 -3.85
CA LYS A 8 -5.37 -5.03 -2.60
C LYS A 8 -5.07 -3.91 -1.60
N VAL A 9 -3.80 -3.55 -1.43
CA VAL A 9 -3.40 -2.45 -0.54
C VAL A 9 -4.10 -1.15 -0.93
N ALA A 10 -4.03 -0.76 -2.21
CA ALA A 10 -4.67 0.47 -2.69
C ALA A 10 -6.20 0.46 -2.50
N LYS A 11 -6.85 -0.68 -2.76
CA LYS A 11 -8.29 -0.86 -2.55
C LYS A 11 -8.68 -0.68 -1.08
N GLU A 12 -7.93 -1.29 -0.16
CA GLU A 12 -8.20 -1.17 1.28
C GLU A 12 -7.96 0.25 1.80
N LEU A 13 -7.04 0.99 1.18
CA LEU A 13 -6.77 2.39 1.48
C LEU A 13 -7.73 3.37 0.79
N GLY A 14 -8.65 2.87 -0.04
CA GLY A 14 -9.60 3.70 -0.78
C GLY A 14 -8.97 4.61 -1.85
N ILE A 15 -7.75 4.32 -2.30
CA ILE A 15 -7.03 5.13 -3.29
C ILE A 15 -6.71 4.36 -4.56
N CYS A 16 -6.44 5.09 -5.64
CA CYS A 16 -5.98 4.48 -6.88
C CYS A 16 -4.56 3.90 -6.73
N VAL A 17 -4.30 2.76 -7.39
CA VAL A 17 -2.99 2.08 -7.41
C VAL A 17 -1.88 3.01 -7.89
N ASN A 18 -2.16 3.87 -8.88
CA ASN A 18 -1.19 4.85 -9.38
C ASN A 18 -0.86 5.92 -8.34
N THR A 19 -1.84 6.39 -7.57
CA THR A 19 -1.65 7.32 -6.45
C THR A 19 -0.78 6.66 -5.38
N PHE A 20 -1.09 5.41 -5.02
CA PHE A 20 -0.27 4.61 -4.11
C PHE A 20 1.18 4.49 -4.61
N LYS A 21 1.35 4.13 -5.89
CA LYS A 21 2.67 3.97 -6.52
C LYS A 21 3.46 5.29 -6.57
N LYS A 22 2.80 6.43 -6.80
CA LYS A 22 3.49 7.72 -6.96
C LYS A 22 3.87 8.34 -5.62
N HIS A 23 2.98 8.30 -4.64
CA HIS A 23 3.12 9.04 -3.38
C HIS A 23 3.53 8.15 -2.20
N TYR A 24 3.04 6.93 -2.15
CA TYR A 24 3.13 6.09 -0.95
C TYR A 24 4.13 4.94 -1.07
N ILE A 25 4.58 4.58 -2.27
CA ILE A 25 5.56 3.49 -2.46
C ILE A 25 6.92 3.78 -1.84
N LYS A 26 7.32 5.05 -1.78
CA LYS A 26 8.57 5.47 -1.13
C LYS A 26 8.43 5.48 0.39
N LYS A 27 7.24 5.85 0.89
CA LYS A 27 6.92 5.88 2.33
C LYS A 27 6.76 4.45 2.89
N TYR A 28 6.14 3.57 2.11
CA TYR A 28 5.92 2.17 2.46
C TYR A 28 6.51 1.25 1.39
N PRO A 29 7.82 0.97 1.45
CA PRO A 29 8.46 0.07 0.51
C PRO A 29 7.84 -1.34 0.62
N PRO A 30 7.73 -2.08 -0.50
CA PRO A 30 7.26 -3.46 -0.47
C PRO A 30 8.27 -4.34 0.23
N GLU A 31 7.80 -5.18 1.16
CA GLU A 31 8.64 -6.15 1.85
C GLU A 31 9.02 -7.32 0.96
N ARG A 32 8.15 -7.64 -0.01
CA ARG A 32 8.35 -8.74 -0.93
C ARG A 32 8.15 -8.28 -2.36
N VAL A 33 9.17 -8.52 -3.19
CA VAL A 33 9.15 -8.22 -4.62
C VAL A 33 9.38 -9.53 -5.38
N PHE A 34 8.37 -9.98 -6.10
CA PHE A 34 8.40 -11.17 -6.95
C PHE A 34 8.26 -10.74 -8.41
N GLY A 35 9.40 -10.56 -9.09
CA GLY A 35 9.45 -9.98 -10.43
C GLY A 35 8.77 -8.61 -10.45
N ASN A 36 7.64 -8.52 -11.13
CA ASN A 36 6.86 -7.27 -11.23
C ASN A 36 5.81 -7.10 -10.12
N ARG A 37 5.60 -8.12 -9.26
CA ARG A 37 4.64 -8.07 -8.16
C ARG A 37 5.31 -7.56 -6.89
N LYS A 38 4.62 -6.64 -6.22
CA LYS A 38 5.02 -6.04 -4.96
C LYS A 38 3.96 -6.37 -3.92
N GLU A 39 4.41 -6.86 -2.77
CA GLU A 39 3.54 -7.38 -1.72
C GLU A 39 3.96 -6.82 -0.35
N TRP A 40 2.95 -6.60 0.49
CA TRP A 40 3.07 -6.08 1.85
C TRP A 40 2.47 -7.08 2.85
N LYS A 41 3.00 -7.12 4.07
CA LYS A 41 2.35 -7.84 5.17
C LYS A 41 1.13 -7.08 5.66
N GLU A 42 0.29 -7.83 6.37
CA GLU A 42 -0.86 -7.31 7.08
C GLU A 42 -0.47 -6.20 8.08
N THR A 43 0.64 -6.35 8.80
CA THR A 43 1.12 -5.32 9.75
C THR A 43 1.43 -3.98 9.09
N THR A 44 2.04 -4.00 7.89
CA THR A 44 2.30 -2.76 7.15
C THR A 44 1.00 -2.19 6.59
N LEU A 45 0.08 -3.04 6.13
CA LEU A 45 -1.25 -2.58 5.70
C LEU A 45 -2.03 -1.93 6.85
N GLU A 46 -1.97 -2.48 8.06
CA GLU A 46 -2.58 -1.88 9.26
C GLU A 46 -1.93 -0.53 9.58
N ALA A 47 -0.60 -0.41 9.50
CA ALA A 47 0.07 0.87 9.66
C ALA A 47 -0.36 1.91 8.62
N MET A 48 -0.57 1.50 7.36
CA MET A 48 -1.10 2.38 6.32
C MET A 48 -2.55 2.78 6.57
N ARG A 49 -3.40 1.88 7.09
CA ARG A 49 -4.80 2.19 7.42
C ARG A 49 -4.93 3.22 8.53
N ASN A 50 -4.02 3.18 9.51
CA ASN A 50 -3.97 4.15 10.60
C ASN A 50 -3.34 5.49 10.18
N ASP A 51 -2.76 5.57 8.99
CA ASP A 51 -2.14 6.78 8.49
C ASP A 51 -3.21 7.71 7.90
N THR A 52 -3.63 8.71 8.68
CA THR A 52 -4.67 9.70 8.31
C THR A 52 -4.26 10.63 7.17
N THR A 53 -3.03 10.51 6.67
CA THR A 53 -2.53 11.27 5.52
C THR A 53 -2.78 10.57 4.18
N ILE A 54 -3.30 9.34 4.20
CA ILE A 54 -3.68 8.61 3.00
C ILE A 54 -5.12 8.92 2.62
N GLY A 55 -5.35 9.43 1.41
CA GLY A 55 -6.69 9.67 0.87
C GLY A 55 -7.35 11.00 1.27
N THR A 56 -6.78 11.74 2.22
CA THR A 56 -7.19 13.10 2.57
C THR A 56 -6.69 14.07 1.48
N GLN A 57 -7.37 14.08 0.34
CA GLN A 57 -7.29 15.22 -0.57
C GLN A 57 -8.15 16.33 0.04
N SER A 58 -7.53 17.48 0.29
CA SER A 58 -8.18 18.73 0.71
C SER A 58 -9.33 19.13 -0.21
#